data_AF-A0A1U7LUH1-F1
#
_entry.id   AF-A0A1U7LUH1-F1
#
_cell.length_a   1.000
_cell.length_b   1.000
_cell.length_c   1.000
_cell.angle_alpha   90.00
_cell.angle_beta   90.00
_cell.angle_gamma   90.00
#
_symmetry.space_group_name_H-M   'P 1'
#
loop_
_entity.id
_entity.type
_entity.pdbx_description
1 polymer ?
#
loop_
_entity_poly.entity_id
_entity_poly.type
_entity_poly.pdbx_seq_one_letter_code
_entity_poly.pdbx_strand_id
1 'polypeptide(L)'
;MTTEDELISRSIASENVIPPVQQPEATTSSQGLHDASINSGFPGSTSEESKKRKPSGRDNWVKNWDQKRTKREDYGIPREPRRPKKKVACLIGYCGTGYHGMQLNPPNRTIEGDLFDAFVKAGAISKDNSDDPRKSSLQRSARTDKGVHAAGNLISLKLIVEDADILEKINSYLPATIRLWGFTPSIRSFNCHTNCDSRVYEYLLPSHSFLPPRPTSTFAQFIISQNKDAGKPIQNWGGHDTSQFWDQVDVKILQISEEEIAAEEARIQSAVEEHGTQTHQVNARERIIRKLEMKEKRTFRITPERMQIVRDGFSQYLGSHNFHNFTVGMEYRNESARRFMKKITVSDPHNIDDTEWISVKIHGQSFMLHQIRKMVAMVVMIVRSGCPENRISEAYRPPKLAIPKAPGLGLLLERPIFEGYNKKATDNGREKIDFDQHDDQIEAFKQKHIYDKIYAEEKKENMYATRYIWRSDSRFHIFLSGLDSFPGFPYLTANGFPRTMETKAEELTLPGADDEEQAQDESDLKRPREEFEG
;
A
#
# COMPACT_ATOMS: atom_id res chain seq x y z
N MET A 1 -10.70 -5.59 36.94
CA MET A 1 -9.28 -5.63 36.53
C MET A 1 -9.27 -5.51 35.02
N THR A 2 -9.23 -4.27 34.54
CA THR A 2 -9.05 -3.92 33.12
C THR A 2 -7.59 -4.21 32.77
N THR A 3 -7.34 -4.93 31.68
CA THR A 3 -5.99 -5.26 31.21
C THR A 3 -5.28 -4.01 30.69
N GLU A 4 -3.94 -3.97 30.77
CA GLU A 4 -3.12 -2.85 30.25
C GLU A 4 -3.48 -2.46 28.80
N ASP A 5 -3.97 -3.42 28.00
CA ASP A 5 -4.42 -3.21 26.62
C ASP A 5 -5.63 -2.26 26.47
N GLU A 6 -6.55 -2.20 27.45
CA GLU A 6 -7.72 -1.29 27.40
C GLU A 6 -7.36 0.17 27.72
N LEU A 7 -6.26 0.39 28.46
CA LEU A 7 -5.78 1.75 28.78
C LEU A 7 -5.05 2.40 27.59
N ILE A 8 -4.44 1.59 26.72
CA ILE A 8 -3.69 2.04 25.53
C ILE A 8 -4.62 2.70 24.50
N SER A 9 -5.83 2.16 24.30
CA SER A 9 -6.84 2.73 23.38
C SER A 9 -7.30 4.14 23.79
N ARG A 10 -7.45 4.40 25.10
CA ARG A 10 -7.90 5.71 25.59
C ARG A 10 -6.82 6.79 25.46
N SER A 11 -5.54 6.42 25.49
CA SER A 11 -4.42 7.36 25.31
C SER A 11 -4.24 7.81 23.86
N ILE A 12 -4.68 7.03 22.87
CA ILE A 12 -4.59 7.39 21.44
C ILE A 12 -5.72 8.36 21.02
N ALA A 13 -6.80 8.43 21.81
CA ALA A 13 -7.98 9.24 21.50
C ALA A 13 -7.91 10.70 21.98
N SER A 14 -6.95 11.06 22.82
CA SER A 14 -6.81 12.41 23.37
C SER A 14 -5.43 13.00 23.09
N GLU A 15 -5.42 14.27 22.67
CA GLU A 15 -4.28 15.18 22.46
C GLU A 15 -3.77 15.28 21.00
N ASN A 16 -3.48 16.44 20.38
CA ASN A 16 -3.47 17.86 20.76
C ASN A 16 -4.06 18.68 19.61
N VAL A 17 -4.97 19.62 19.91
CA VAL A 17 -5.58 20.54 18.92
C VAL A 17 -4.68 21.77 18.76
N ILE A 18 -4.05 21.91 17.59
CA ILE A 18 -3.39 23.16 17.18
C ILE A 18 -4.49 24.11 16.66
N PRO A 19 -4.55 25.38 17.11
CA PRO A 19 -5.62 26.30 16.70
C PRO A 19 -5.52 26.66 15.20
N PRO A 20 -6.65 26.91 14.52
CA PRO A 20 -6.65 27.22 13.10
C PRO A 20 -6.00 28.59 12.82
N VAL A 21 -5.09 28.59 11.85
CA VAL A 21 -4.53 29.81 11.25
C VAL A 21 -5.64 30.51 10.47
N GLN A 22 -5.88 31.79 10.79
CA GLN A 22 -6.85 32.65 10.12
C GLN A 22 -6.53 32.81 8.63
N GLN A 23 -7.52 32.57 7.77
CA GLN A 23 -7.45 32.86 6.34
C GLN A 23 -7.54 34.38 6.11
N PRO A 24 -6.77 34.97 5.17
CA PRO A 24 -7.03 36.32 4.71
C PRO A 24 -8.23 36.35 3.76
N GLU A 25 -9.14 37.30 4.01
CA GLU A 25 -10.36 37.56 3.26
C GLU A 25 -10.06 37.96 1.81
N ALA A 26 -10.66 37.27 0.84
CA ALA A 26 -10.65 37.67 -0.56
C ALA A 26 -11.81 38.62 -0.82
N THR A 27 -11.47 39.88 -1.11
CA THR A 27 -12.39 40.93 -1.53
C THR A 27 -13.00 40.60 -2.90
N THR A 28 -14.33 40.55 -2.93
CA THR A 28 -15.15 40.45 -4.13
C THR A 28 -15.19 41.78 -4.89
N SER A 29 -14.84 41.78 -6.17
CA SER A 29 -15.35 42.77 -7.13
C SER A 29 -15.99 42.05 -8.32
N SER A 30 -17.32 42.15 -8.37
CA SER A 30 -18.17 41.70 -9.45
C SER A 30 -18.26 42.79 -10.53
N GLN A 31 -17.93 42.46 -11.77
CA GLN A 31 -18.53 43.10 -12.94
C GLN A 31 -18.82 42.01 -13.98
N GLY A 32 -20.10 41.84 -14.26
CA GLY A 32 -20.61 40.88 -15.22
C GLY A 32 -20.56 41.41 -16.65
N LEU A 33 -20.53 40.48 -17.59
CA LEU A 33 -20.95 40.68 -18.97
C LEU A 33 -21.73 39.43 -19.42
N HIS A 34 -22.97 39.68 -19.87
CA HIS A 34 -23.74 38.84 -20.79
C HIS A 34 -22.89 38.59 -22.07
N ASP A 35 -23.05 37.53 -22.86
CA ASP A 35 -24.27 37.17 -23.56
C ASP A 35 -24.11 35.85 -24.38
N ALA A 36 -25.25 35.31 -24.81
CA ALA A 36 -25.52 34.58 -26.06
C ALA A 36 -24.87 33.21 -26.38
N SER A 37 -25.74 32.20 -26.33
CA SER A 37 -25.70 30.96 -27.11
C SER A 37 -25.59 31.20 -28.62
N ILE A 38 -24.70 30.49 -29.32
CA ILE A 38 -24.84 30.21 -30.76
C ILE A 38 -24.56 28.74 -31.03
N ASN A 39 -25.62 28.07 -31.47
CA ASN A 39 -25.68 26.75 -32.06
C ASN A 39 -25.24 26.87 -33.53
N SER A 40 -24.27 26.06 -33.99
CA SER A 40 -24.03 25.87 -35.42
C SER A 40 -23.63 24.42 -35.69
N GLY A 41 -24.43 23.77 -36.52
CA GLY A 41 -24.22 22.40 -36.97
C GLY A 41 -23.78 22.31 -38.42
N PHE A 42 -23.67 21.03 -38.83
CA PHE A 42 -23.47 20.44 -40.17
C PHE A 42 -22.03 20.15 -40.62
N PRO A 43 -21.80 19.14 -41.50
CA PRO A 43 -22.59 17.91 -41.77
C PRO A 43 -21.73 16.62 -41.75
N GLY A 44 -22.42 15.47 -41.73
CA GLY A 44 -21.83 14.14 -41.80
C GLY A 44 -21.32 13.72 -43.17
N SER A 45 -20.47 12.70 -43.18
CA SER A 45 -20.20 11.85 -44.33
C SER A 45 -20.27 10.38 -43.91
N THR A 46 -21.09 9.64 -44.63
CA THR A 46 -21.32 8.19 -44.55
C THR A 46 -20.23 7.44 -45.30
N SER A 47 -19.66 6.40 -44.68
CA SER A 47 -19.21 5.20 -45.41
C SER A 47 -19.13 4.01 -44.45
N GLU A 48 -19.94 2.99 -44.73
CA GLU A 48 -19.87 1.67 -44.14
C GLU A 48 -18.68 0.91 -44.74
N GLU A 49 -17.76 0.43 -43.90
CA GLU A 49 -16.93 -0.72 -44.25
C GLU A 49 -16.55 -1.50 -42.97
N SER A 50 -17.31 -2.57 -42.71
CA SER A 50 -17.16 -3.44 -41.54
C SER A 50 -15.99 -4.42 -41.72
N LYS A 51 -14.78 -3.99 -41.36
CA LYS A 51 -13.61 -4.90 -41.25
C LYS A 51 -13.69 -5.71 -39.95
N LYS A 52 -13.99 -7.01 -40.08
CA LYS A 52 -13.93 -8.01 -39.00
C LYS A 52 -12.55 -7.98 -38.33
N ARG A 53 -12.49 -7.55 -37.06
CA ARG A 53 -11.26 -7.59 -36.24
C ARG A 53 -10.90 -9.05 -35.95
N LYS A 54 -9.66 -9.43 -36.21
CA LYS A 54 -9.10 -10.72 -35.77
C LYS A 54 -9.02 -10.74 -34.23
N PRO A 55 -9.32 -11.88 -33.57
CA PRO A 55 -9.33 -11.95 -32.11
C PRO A 55 -7.92 -11.72 -31.54
N SER A 56 -7.83 -10.99 -30.44
CA SER A 56 -6.57 -10.71 -29.73
C SER A 56 -6.26 -11.82 -28.72
N GLY A 57 -5.04 -11.86 -28.18
CA GLY A 57 -4.63 -12.88 -27.17
C GLY A 57 -5.54 -12.98 -25.93
N ARG A 58 -6.32 -11.93 -25.60
CA ARG A 58 -7.39 -11.95 -24.56
C ARG A 58 -8.53 -12.92 -24.90
N ASP A 59 -8.85 -13.11 -26.18
CA ASP A 59 -9.94 -13.97 -26.64
C ASP A 59 -9.62 -15.46 -26.52
N ASN A 60 -8.33 -15.81 -26.38
CA ASN A 60 -7.90 -17.20 -26.19
C ASN A 60 -8.01 -17.67 -24.73
N TRP A 61 -7.98 -16.79 -23.74
CA TRP A 61 -8.14 -17.20 -22.33
C TRP A 61 -9.61 -17.37 -21.94
N VAL A 62 -10.52 -16.52 -22.45
CA VAL A 62 -11.97 -16.73 -22.38
C VAL A 62 -12.31 -18.14 -22.89
N LYS A 63 -11.68 -18.58 -23.99
CA LYS A 63 -11.84 -19.92 -24.56
C LYS A 63 -11.28 -21.06 -23.69
N ASN A 64 -10.19 -20.86 -22.94
CA ASN A 64 -9.59 -21.92 -22.12
C ASN A 64 -10.28 -22.09 -20.75
N TRP A 65 -10.93 -21.04 -20.23
CA TRP A 65 -11.91 -21.15 -19.13
C TRP A 65 -13.30 -21.65 -19.63
N ASP A 66 -13.71 -21.29 -20.87
CA ASP A 66 -14.89 -21.85 -21.57
C ASP A 66 -14.72 -23.34 -21.89
N GLN A 67 -13.53 -23.82 -22.24
CA GLN A 67 -13.32 -25.19 -22.71
C GLN A 67 -13.51 -26.25 -21.62
N LYS A 68 -13.44 -25.88 -20.34
CA LYS A 68 -13.83 -26.78 -19.23
C LYS A 68 -15.32 -26.73 -18.89
N ARG A 69 -16.10 -25.85 -19.52
CA ARG A 69 -17.56 -25.78 -19.38
C ARG A 69 -18.17 -25.34 -20.71
N THR A 70 -18.13 -26.25 -21.68
CA THR A 70 -19.01 -26.19 -22.85
C THR A 70 -20.42 -25.80 -22.41
N LYS A 71 -21.04 -24.89 -23.18
CA LYS A 71 -22.47 -24.54 -23.15
C LYS A 71 -23.26 -25.54 -22.31
N ARG A 72 -23.79 -25.11 -21.15
CA ARG A 72 -24.87 -25.87 -20.53
C ARG A 72 -25.95 -25.98 -21.60
N GLU A 73 -26.04 -27.15 -22.23
CA GLU A 73 -27.23 -27.56 -22.92
C GLU A 73 -28.38 -27.37 -21.92
N ASP A 74 -29.44 -26.73 -22.37
CA ASP A 74 -30.63 -26.47 -21.58
C ASP A 74 -31.33 -27.80 -21.34
N TYR A 75 -30.84 -28.60 -20.38
CA TYR A 75 -31.36 -29.92 -20.02
C TYR A 75 -32.71 -29.84 -19.29
N GLY A 76 -33.48 -28.76 -19.47
CA GLY A 76 -34.74 -28.55 -18.75
C GLY A 76 -34.56 -28.41 -17.23
N ILE A 77 -33.38 -28.01 -16.76
CA ILE A 77 -33.14 -27.74 -15.34
C ILE A 77 -33.94 -26.49 -14.95
N PRO A 78 -34.88 -26.58 -13.99
CA PRO A 78 -35.70 -25.43 -13.60
C PRO A 78 -34.82 -24.27 -13.15
N ARG A 79 -35.04 -23.08 -13.73
CA ARG A 79 -34.41 -21.85 -13.26
C ARG A 79 -34.93 -21.53 -11.86
N GLU A 80 -34.02 -21.10 -11.00
CA GLU A 80 -34.40 -20.66 -9.66
C GLU A 80 -35.37 -19.47 -9.74
N PRO A 81 -36.36 -19.39 -8.83
CA PRO A 81 -37.26 -18.25 -8.76
C PRO A 81 -36.48 -16.94 -8.67
N ARG A 82 -36.83 -15.96 -9.50
CA ARG A 82 -36.17 -14.66 -9.49
C ARG A 82 -36.54 -13.91 -8.21
N ARG A 83 -35.56 -13.71 -7.34
CA ARG A 83 -35.67 -12.87 -6.13
C ARG A 83 -35.26 -11.43 -6.42
N PRO A 84 -35.87 -10.42 -5.77
CA PRO A 84 -35.51 -9.04 -5.99
C PRO A 84 -34.08 -8.75 -5.52
N LYS A 85 -33.32 -8.07 -6.37
CA LYS A 85 -31.94 -7.66 -6.12
C LYS A 85 -31.91 -6.17 -5.77
N LYS A 86 -31.22 -5.80 -4.69
CA LYS A 86 -30.98 -4.40 -4.30
C LYS A 86 -29.52 -4.04 -4.57
N LYS A 87 -29.25 -2.81 -5.03
CA LYS A 87 -27.88 -2.27 -5.06
C LYS A 87 -27.51 -1.94 -3.62
N VAL A 88 -26.41 -2.51 -3.14
CA VAL A 88 -25.97 -2.36 -1.74
C VAL A 88 -24.52 -1.87 -1.70
N ALA A 89 -24.19 -1.17 -0.62
CA ALA A 89 -22.85 -0.84 -0.20
C ALA A 89 -22.47 -1.79 0.93
N CYS A 90 -21.50 -2.69 0.71
CA CYS A 90 -21.05 -3.67 1.69
C CYS A 90 -19.76 -3.18 2.35
N LEU A 91 -19.77 -3.06 3.67
CA LEU A 91 -18.65 -2.63 4.50
C LEU A 91 -17.86 -3.87 4.89
N ILE A 92 -16.60 -3.95 4.49
CA ILE A 92 -15.79 -5.16 4.64
C ILE A 92 -14.45 -4.84 5.35
N GLY A 93 -13.88 -5.83 6.02
CA GLY A 93 -12.53 -5.79 6.56
C GLY A 93 -11.79 -7.09 6.24
N TYR A 94 -10.49 -7.03 6.06
CA TYR A 94 -9.67 -8.20 5.73
C TYR A 94 -8.19 -8.04 6.08
N CYS A 95 -7.55 -9.17 6.40
CA CYS A 95 -6.10 -9.30 6.43
C CYS A 95 -5.60 -9.74 5.05
N GLY A 96 -4.74 -8.92 4.42
CA GLY A 96 -4.26 -9.14 3.05
C GLY A 96 -3.18 -10.21 2.92
N THR A 97 -2.61 -10.70 4.02
CA THR A 97 -1.55 -11.72 3.96
C THR A 97 -2.06 -13.00 3.29
N GLY A 98 -1.32 -13.49 2.30
CA GLY A 98 -1.68 -14.68 1.53
C GLY A 98 -2.62 -14.41 0.35
N TYR A 99 -3.02 -13.16 0.12
CA TYR A 99 -3.84 -12.74 -1.01
C TYR A 99 -3.04 -11.87 -1.99
N HIS A 100 -3.35 -12.00 -3.28
CA HIS A 100 -2.79 -11.17 -4.35
C HIS A 100 -3.65 -9.91 -4.57
N GLY A 101 -3.90 -9.20 -3.47
CA GLY A 101 -4.67 -7.97 -3.44
C GLY A 101 -6.19 -8.17 -3.40
N MET A 102 -6.90 -7.04 -3.47
CA MET A 102 -8.38 -7.02 -3.42
C MET A 102 -9.00 -7.56 -4.71
N GLN A 103 -8.56 -7.05 -5.86
CA GLN A 103 -9.25 -7.25 -7.13
C GLN A 103 -9.07 -8.66 -7.67
N LEU A 104 -10.14 -9.26 -8.20
CA LEU A 104 -10.07 -10.57 -8.85
C LEU A 104 -9.04 -10.62 -9.99
N ASN A 105 -8.07 -11.54 -9.88
CA ASN A 105 -7.01 -11.78 -10.86
C ASN A 105 -6.63 -13.27 -10.94
N PRO A 106 -7.41 -14.10 -11.65
CA PRO A 106 -7.16 -15.54 -11.74
C PRO A 106 -5.81 -15.86 -12.39
N PRO A 107 -5.10 -16.93 -11.98
CA PRO A 107 -5.52 -17.96 -11.02
C PRO A 107 -5.25 -17.59 -9.55
N ASN A 108 -4.77 -16.39 -9.26
CA ASN A 108 -4.37 -16.01 -7.93
C ASN A 108 -5.59 -15.84 -7.01
N ARG A 109 -5.44 -16.24 -5.75
CA ARG A 109 -6.44 -16.01 -4.72
C ARG A 109 -6.46 -14.54 -4.31
N THR A 110 -7.64 -13.94 -4.29
CA THR A 110 -7.87 -12.51 -3.99
C THR A 110 -9.05 -12.34 -3.04
N ILE A 111 -9.14 -11.19 -2.39
CA ILE A 111 -10.23 -10.92 -1.42
C ILE A 111 -11.61 -10.94 -2.11
N GLU A 112 -11.71 -10.39 -3.32
CA GLU A 112 -12.96 -10.44 -4.09
C GLU A 112 -13.38 -11.84 -4.47
N GLY A 113 -12.44 -12.74 -4.74
CA GLY A 113 -12.75 -14.14 -5.05
C GLY A 113 -13.48 -14.80 -3.87
N ASP A 114 -12.89 -14.72 -2.67
CA ASP A 114 -13.47 -15.29 -1.46
C ASP A 114 -14.81 -14.61 -1.08
N LEU A 115 -14.92 -13.28 -1.20
CA LEU A 115 -16.18 -12.55 -0.97
C LEU A 115 -17.28 -12.97 -1.95
N PHE A 116 -16.94 -13.06 -3.23
CA PHE A 116 -17.90 -13.42 -4.26
C PHE A 116 -18.41 -14.85 -4.09
N ASP A 117 -17.51 -15.78 -3.81
CA ASP A 117 -17.86 -17.18 -3.50
C ASP A 117 -18.75 -17.27 -2.26
N ALA A 118 -18.48 -16.49 -1.21
CA ALA A 118 -19.31 -16.42 -0.02
C ALA A 118 -20.71 -15.86 -0.33
N PHE A 119 -20.82 -14.80 -1.14
CA PHE A 119 -22.12 -14.27 -1.56
C PHE A 119 -22.95 -15.28 -2.38
N VAL A 120 -22.30 -16.09 -3.22
CA VAL A 120 -22.96 -17.16 -3.98
C VAL A 120 -23.43 -18.27 -3.04
N LYS A 121 -22.56 -18.76 -2.14
CA LYS A 121 -22.91 -19.83 -1.18
C LYS A 121 -24.01 -19.42 -0.20
N ALA A 122 -24.04 -18.16 0.20
CA ALA A 122 -25.09 -17.61 1.06
C ALA A 122 -26.43 -17.34 0.33
N GLY A 123 -26.48 -17.51 -1.00
CA GLY A 123 -27.68 -17.23 -1.80
C GLY A 123 -27.94 -15.73 -2.02
N ALA A 124 -26.99 -14.87 -1.68
CA ALA A 124 -27.05 -13.43 -1.96
C ALA A 124 -26.86 -13.12 -3.46
N ILE A 125 -26.18 -14.02 -4.18
CA ILE A 125 -26.03 -14.00 -5.64
C ILE A 125 -26.66 -15.27 -6.24
N SER A 126 -27.59 -15.09 -7.17
CA SER A 126 -28.25 -16.19 -7.88
C SER A 126 -27.25 -17.02 -8.70
N LYS A 127 -27.50 -18.33 -8.88
CA LYS A 127 -26.67 -19.21 -9.71
C LYS A 127 -26.47 -18.70 -11.15
N ASP A 128 -27.46 -18.02 -11.73
CA ASP A 128 -27.36 -17.42 -13.07
C ASP A 128 -26.33 -16.27 -13.17
N ASN A 129 -25.94 -15.69 -12.02
CA ASN A 129 -25.00 -14.58 -11.90
C ASN A 129 -23.69 -14.99 -11.23
N SER A 130 -23.53 -16.27 -10.85
CA SER A 130 -22.41 -16.72 -10.01
C SER A 130 -21.12 -16.98 -10.80
N ASP A 131 -21.14 -16.83 -12.12
CA ASP A 131 -20.00 -17.07 -13.01
C ASP A 131 -19.21 -15.80 -13.34
N ASP A 132 -19.81 -14.62 -13.20
CA ASP A 132 -19.16 -13.35 -13.51
C ASP A 132 -19.60 -12.22 -12.55
N PRO A 133 -18.69 -11.69 -11.71
CA PRO A 133 -18.98 -10.58 -10.80
C PRO A 133 -19.54 -9.32 -11.49
N ARG A 134 -19.26 -9.13 -12.78
CA ARG A 134 -19.79 -8.01 -13.56
C ARG A 134 -21.31 -8.11 -13.73
N LYS A 135 -21.90 -9.32 -13.75
CA LYS A 135 -23.35 -9.54 -13.80
C LYS A 135 -24.07 -9.04 -12.54
N SER A 136 -23.34 -8.92 -11.44
CA SER A 136 -23.83 -8.33 -10.18
C SER A 136 -23.38 -6.87 -10.00
N SER A 137 -22.76 -6.26 -11.01
CA SER A 137 -22.26 -4.89 -10.99
C SER A 137 -21.32 -4.61 -9.83
N LEU A 138 -20.42 -5.56 -9.52
CA LEU A 138 -19.42 -5.43 -8.45
C LEU A 138 -18.45 -4.29 -8.76
N GLN A 139 -18.29 -3.40 -7.80
CA GLN A 139 -17.34 -2.28 -7.77
C GLN A 139 -16.67 -2.23 -6.40
N ARG A 140 -15.51 -1.57 -6.32
CA ARG A 140 -14.69 -1.46 -5.11
C ARG A 140 -14.24 -0.01 -4.90
N SER A 141 -14.23 0.45 -3.65
CA SER A 141 -13.84 1.82 -3.31
C SER A 141 -12.33 2.03 -3.39
N ALA A 142 -11.57 1.08 -2.85
CA ALA A 142 -10.12 1.03 -2.91
C ALA A 142 -9.64 -0.33 -3.45
N ARG A 143 -8.65 -0.29 -4.35
CA ARG A 143 -7.87 -1.46 -4.77
C ARG A 143 -6.63 -1.50 -3.89
N THR A 144 -6.49 -2.54 -3.10
CA THR A 144 -5.31 -2.77 -2.28
C THR A 144 -4.37 -3.73 -3.01
N ASP A 145 -3.08 -3.41 -2.96
CA ASP A 145 -2.02 -4.23 -3.56
C ASP A 145 -1.88 -5.57 -2.82
N LYS A 146 -1.08 -6.48 -3.38
CA LYS A 146 -0.70 -7.75 -2.75
C LYS A 146 -0.22 -7.54 -1.30
N GLY A 147 -0.77 -8.32 -0.38
CA GLY A 147 -0.40 -8.29 1.04
C GLY A 147 -0.96 -7.11 1.85
N VAL A 148 -1.57 -6.09 1.23
CA VAL A 148 -2.08 -4.90 1.93
C VAL A 148 -3.40 -5.22 2.66
N HIS A 149 -3.51 -4.72 3.89
CA HIS A 149 -4.64 -4.98 4.78
C HIS A 149 -5.74 -3.90 4.65
N ALA A 150 -6.97 -4.21 5.09
CA ALA A 150 -8.02 -3.21 5.25
C ALA A 150 -8.85 -3.47 6.51
N ALA A 151 -8.93 -2.49 7.40
CA ALA A 151 -9.86 -2.50 8.52
C ALA A 151 -11.29 -2.24 8.00
N GLY A 152 -11.41 -1.27 7.09
CA GLY A 152 -12.61 -0.91 6.37
C GLY A 152 -12.31 -0.69 4.90
N ASN A 153 -12.92 -1.47 4.04
CA ASN A 153 -13.09 -1.18 2.62
C ASN A 153 -14.59 -1.23 2.29
N LEU A 154 -14.95 -0.76 1.11
CA LEU A 154 -16.33 -0.79 0.66
C LEU A 154 -16.41 -1.33 -0.76
N ILE A 155 -17.29 -2.31 -0.96
CA ILE A 155 -17.70 -2.76 -2.29
C ILE A 155 -19.16 -2.42 -2.55
N SER A 156 -19.52 -2.18 -3.80
CA SER A 156 -20.93 -2.02 -4.17
C SER A 156 -21.32 -3.01 -5.25
N LEU A 157 -22.44 -3.70 -5.04
CA LEU A 157 -22.93 -4.76 -5.93
C LEU A 157 -24.43 -4.97 -5.72
N LYS A 158 -25.05 -5.77 -6.60
CA LYS A 158 -26.47 -6.12 -6.51
C LYS A 158 -26.62 -7.46 -5.80
N LEU A 159 -27.26 -7.47 -4.63
CA LEU A 159 -27.47 -8.66 -3.81
C LEU A 159 -28.96 -8.91 -3.54
N ILE A 160 -29.30 -10.17 -3.28
CA ILE A 160 -30.56 -10.60 -2.70
C ILE A 160 -30.40 -10.53 -1.18
N VAL A 161 -31.08 -9.59 -0.53
CA VAL A 161 -30.88 -9.25 0.90
C VAL A 161 -32.20 -9.25 1.70
N GLU A 162 -33.20 -9.98 1.23
CA GLU A 162 -34.49 -10.11 1.95
C GLU A 162 -34.40 -11.04 3.16
N ASP A 163 -33.37 -11.90 3.18
CA ASP A 163 -33.09 -12.81 4.28
C ASP A 163 -32.49 -12.00 5.43
N ALA A 164 -33.14 -12.01 6.59
CA ALA A 164 -32.72 -11.25 7.76
C ALA A 164 -31.32 -11.70 8.26
N ASP A 165 -31.01 -12.99 8.11
CA ASP A 165 -29.75 -13.58 8.58
C ASP A 165 -28.67 -13.60 7.47
N ILE A 166 -28.86 -12.82 6.41
CA ILE A 166 -27.95 -12.86 5.24
C ILE A 166 -26.52 -12.47 5.62
N LEU A 167 -26.38 -11.57 6.60
CA LEU A 167 -25.08 -11.12 7.10
C LEU A 167 -24.34 -12.26 7.80
N GLU A 168 -24.96 -12.98 8.74
CA GLU A 168 -24.32 -14.13 9.40
C GLU A 168 -24.04 -15.25 8.40
N LYS A 169 -24.97 -15.52 7.47
CA LYS A 169 -24.78 -16.54 6.43
C LYS A 169 -23.56 -16.25 5.56
N ILE A 170 -23.38 -15.01 5.09
CA ILE A 170 -22.20 -14.62 4.31
C ILE A 170 -20.93 -14.80 5.14
N ASN A 171 -20.90 -14.30 6.38
CA ASN A 171 -19.74 -14.43 7.25
C ASN A 171 -19.40 -15.88 7.60
N SER A 172 -20.38 -16.79 7.64
CA SER A 172 -20.15 -18.23 7.88
C SER A 172 -19.35 -18.94 6.77
N TYR A 173 -19.37 -18.39 5.55
CA TYR A 173 -18.60 -18.88 4.42
C TYR A 173 -17.27 -18.15 4.22
N LEU A 174 -17.00 -17.11 5.02
CA LEU A 174 -15.75 -16.33 4.97
C LEU A 174 -14.74 -16.85 5.99
N PRO A 175 -13.43 -16.87 5.65
CA PRO A 175 -12.39 -17.17 6.62
C PRO A 175 -12.38 -16.13 7.74
N ALA A 176 -11.81 -16.46 8.91
CA ALA A 176 -11.75 -15.54 10.05
C ALA A 176 -11.06 -14.20 9.73
N THR A 177 -10.19 -14.20 8.73
CA THR A 177 -9.41 -13.06 8.25
C THR A 177 -10.14 -12.17 7.24
N ILE A 178 -11.41 -12.44 6.91
CA ILE A 178 -12.27 -11.59 6.07
C ILE A 178 -13.63 -11.46 6.76
N ARG A 179 -14.13 -10.24 6.87
CA ARG A 179 -15.41 -9.93 7.51
C ARG A 179 -16.23 -8.97 6.69
N LEU A 180 -17.53 -9.24 6.62
CA LEU A 180 -18.56 -8.29 6.22
C LEU A 180 -19.12 -7.69 7.51
N TRP A 181 -18.85 -6.41 7.76
CA TRP A 181 -19.34 -5.67 8.92
C TRP A 181 -20.85 -5.46 8.84
N GLY A 182 -21.30 -5.07 7.65
CA GLY A 182 -22.69 -4.79 7.37
C GLY A 182 -22.89 -4.37 5.91
N PHE A 183 -24.12 -4.01 5.57
CA PHE A 183 -24.43 -3.45 4.26
C PHE A 183 -25.54 -2.41 4.35
N THR A 184 -25.50 -1.43 3.46
CA THR A 184 -26.51 -0.38 3.33
C THR A 184 -27.14 -0.43 1.95
N PRO A 185 -28.48 -0.59 1.82
CA PRO A 185 -29.16 -0.42 0.54
C PRO A 185 -28.92 0.98 -0.03
N SER A 186 -28.55 1.05 -1.31
CA SER A 186 -28.18 2.29 -2.00
C SER A 186 -29.04 2.52 -3.24
N ILE A 187 -28.91 3.72 -3.82
CA ILE A 187 -29.54 4.02 -5.11
C ILE A 187 -28.96 3.15 -6.23
N ARG A 188 -29.74 2.90 -7.29
CA ARG A 188 -29.33 2.02 -8.40
C ARG A 188 -28.03 2.46 -9.09
N SER A 189 -27.77 3.76 -9.14
CA SER A 189 -26.59 4.38 -9.77
C SER A 189 -25.38 4.47 -8.84
N PHE A 190 -25.49 4.07 -7.57
CA PHE A 190 -24.39 4.19 -6.62
C PHE A 190 -23.18 3.36 -7.06
N ASN A 191 -22.02 4.01 -7.16
CA ASN A 191 -20.74 3.37 -7.42
C ASN A 191 -19.74 3.83 -6.35
N CYS A 192 -19.30 2.89 -5.52
CA CYS A 192 -18.43 3.18 -4.39
C CYS A 192 -17.05 3.71 -4.78
N HIS A 193 -16.62 3.53 -6.03
CA HIS A 193 -15.37 4.10 -6.52
C HIS A 193 -15.50 5.60 -6.79
N THR A 194 -16.53 5.99 -7.56
CA THR A 194 -16.75 7.37 -8.00
C THR A 194 -17.45 8.24 -6.95
N ASN A 195 -18.18 7.63 -6.03
CA ASN A 195 -18.84 8.33 -4.93
C ASN A 195 -17.97 8.46 -3.67
N CYS A 196 -16.75 7.91 -3.67
CA CYS A 196 -15.83 8.02 -2.55
C CYS A 196 -15.07 9.35 -2.61
N ASP A 197 -15.19 10.14 -1.55
CA ASP A 197 -14.61 11.49 -1.47
C ASP A 197 -13.12 11.47 -1.06
N SER A 198 -12.76 10.55 -0.16
CA SER A 198 -11.39 10.41 0.35
C SER A 198 -11.17 9.07 1.02
N ARG A 199 -9.92 8.71 1.30
CA ARG A 199 -9.55 7.48 2.02
C ARG A 199 -8.57 7.81 3.14
N VAL A 200 -8.69 7.09 4.24
CA VAL A 200 -7.74 7.12 5.36
C VAL A 200 -6.95 5.82 5.34
N TYR A 201 -5.63 5.95 5.26
CA TYR A 201 -4.70 4.84 5.41
C TYR A 201 -3.90 5.02 6.69
N GLU A 202 -3.49 3.91 7.27
CA GLU A 202 -2.52 3.84 8.34
C GLU A 202 -1.31 3.06 7.84
N TYR A 203 -0.13 3.50 8.23
CA TYR A 203 1.12 2.82 7.95
C TYR A 203 1.89 2.59 9.24
N LEU A 204 2.09 1.32 9.60
CA LEU A 204 2.89 0.90 10.74
C LEU A 204 4.31 0.57 10.31
N LEU A 205 5.29 1.13 11.02
CA LEU A 205 6.70 0.83 10.84
C LEU A 205 7.47 0.88 12.16
N PRO A 206 8.51 0.06 12.32
CA PRO A 206 9.35 0.13 13.51
C PRO A 206 10.22 1.40 13.49
N SER A 207 10.45 2.00 14.66
CA SER A 207 11.19 3.26 14.78
C SER A 207 12.65 3.16 14.32
N HIS A 208 13.25 1.97 14.42
CA HIS A 208 14.59 1.69 13.90
C HIS A 208 14.71 1.84 12.37
N SER A 209 13.59 2.00 11.66
CA SER A 209 13.59 2.41 10.25
C SER A 209 14.30 3.74 10.04
N PHE A 210 14.31 4.60 11.05
CA PHE A 210 14.92 5.93 11.02
C PHE A 210 16.37 5.96 11.54
N LEU A 211 16.96 4.82 11.88
CA LEU A 211 18.39 4.71 12.18
C LEU A 211 19.24 5.07 10.96
N PRO A 212 20.31 5.89 11.10
CA PRO A 212 21.29 6.07 10.04
C PRO A 212 21.81 4.72 9.53
N PRO A 213 22.12 4.60 8.23
CA PRO A 213 22.72 3.38 7.69
C PRO A 213 24.05 3.08 8.38
N ARG A 214 24.42 1.80 8.44
CA ARG A 214 25.70 1.39 9.05
C ARG A 214 26.85 2.11 8.35
N PRO A 215 27.84 2.69 9.06
CA PRO A 215 28.90 3.48 8.43
C PRO A 215 29.68 2.74 7.35
N THR A 216 29.80 1.41 7.45
CA THR A 216 30.48 0.54 6.47
C THR A 216 29.63 0.18 5.25
N SER A 217 28.33 0.49 5.26
CA SER A 217 27.42 0.21 4.14
C SER A 217 27.72 1.08 2.92
N THR A 218 27.39 0.57 1.74
CA THR A 218 27.57 1.30 0.47
C THR A 218 26.82 2.63 0.48
N PHE A 219 25.59 2.64 1.00
CA PHE A 219 24.79 3.85 1.08
C PHE A 219 25.40 4.90 2.02
N ALA A 220 25.89 4.50 3.19
CA ALA A 220 26.56 5.42 4.11
C ALA A 220 27.84 6.00 3.52
N GLN A 221 28.68 5.16 2.90
CA GLN A 221 29.93 5.58 2.25
C GLN A 221 29.68 6.54 1.08
N PHE A 222 28.64 6.28 0.29
CA PHE A 222 28.19 7.19 -0.76
C PHE A 222 27.86 8.56 -0.16
N ILE A 223 27.02 8.59 0.87
CA ILE A 223 26.63 9.83 1.52
C ILE A 223 27.84 10.57 2.11
N ILE A 224 28.71 9.88 2.86
CA ILE A 224 29.90 10.49 3.48
C ILE A 224 30.82 11.11 2.41
N SER A 225 31.06 10.40 1.30
CA SER A 225 31.92 10.90 0.22
C SER A 225 31.37 12.17 -0.42
N GLN A 226 30.09 12.16 -0.81
CA GLN A 226 29.46 13.30 -1.49
C GLN A 226 29.42 14.58 -0.63
N ASN A 227 29.30 14.43 0.69
CA ASN A 227 29.25 15.58 1.60
C ASN A 227 30.64 16.12 1.95
N LYS A 228 31.65 15.24 2.00
CA LYS A 228 33.05 15.64 2.10
C LYS A 228 33.44 16.49 0.89
N ASP A 229 33.08 16.05 -0.31
CA ASP A 229 33.36 16.76 -1.55
C ASP A 229 32.62 18.11 -1.64
N ALA A 230 31.43 18.20 -1.04
CA ALA A 230 30.65 19.44 -0.97
C ALA A 230 31.19 20.47 0.05
N GLY A 231 32.10 20.07 0.95
CA GLY A 231 32.52 20.89 2.09
C GLY A 231 31.38 21.22 3.06
N LYS A 232 30.29 20.44 3.04
CA LYS A 232 29.08 20.68 3.84
C LYS A 232 28.78 19.45 4.69
N PRO A 233 28.93 19.50 6.03
CA PRO A 233 28.52 18.39 6.87
C PRO A 233 26.99 18.21 6.80
N ILE A 234 26.54 16.96 6.86
CA ILE A 234 25.12 16.66 6.94
C ILE A 234 24.62 17.10 8.31
N GLN A 235 23.59 17.93 8.35
CA GLN A 235 22.91 18.27 9.59
C GLN A 235 22.10 17.07 10.07
N ASN A 236 22.13 16.77 11.37
CA ASN A 236 21.31 15.72 11.99
C ASN A 236 21.67 14.27 11.61
N TRP A 237 22.78 14.03 10.90
CA TRP A 237 23.33 12.67 10.75
C TRP A 237 23.96 12.20 12.07
N GLY A 238 23.48 11.08 12.63
CA GLY A 238 24.06 10.52 13.85
C GLY A 238 23.85 11.39 15.09
N GLY A 239 22.62 11.90 15.29
CA GLY A 239 22.27 12.67 16.49
C GLY A 239 22.51 11.91 17.81
N HIS A 240 22.24 12.53 18.96
CA HIS A 240 22.52 11.93 20.29
C HIS A 240 22.01 10.49 20.43
N ASP A 241 20.85 10.20 19.85
CA ASP A 241 20.16 8.91 19.86
C ASP A 241 20.85 7.80 19.05
N THR A 242 21.74 8.17 18.14
CA THR A 242 22.31 7.28 17.12
C THR A 242 23.82 7.35 17.03
N SER A 243 24.45 8.35 17.67
CA SER A 243 25.88 8.63 17.58
C SER A 243 26.78 7.45 17.98
N GLN A 244 26.35 6.60 18.91
CA GLN A 244 27.10 5.44 19.39
C GLN A 244 26.45 4.10 19.05
N PHE A 245 25.30 4.10 18.37
CA PHE A 245 24.52 2.88 18.17
C PHE A 245 25.35 1.82 17.43
N TRP A 246 25.96 2.20 16.29
CA TRP A 246 26.75 1.27 15.49
C TRP A 246 28.07 0.86 16.17
N ASP A 247 28.71 1.76 16.92
CA ASP A 247 29.92 1.44 17.68
C ASP A 247 29.63 0.38 18.75
N GLN A 248 28.49 0.50 19.45
CA GLN A 248 28.07 -0.49 20.45
C GLN A 248 27.73 -1.85 19.81
N VAL A 249 27.11 -1.84 18.63
CA VAL A 249 26.86 -3.04 17.84
C VAL A 249 28.19 -3.68 17.41
N ASP A 250 29.15 -2.89 16.96
CA ASP A 250 30.47 -3.38 16.53
C ASP A 250 31.24 -4.02 17.70
N VAL A 251 31.19 -3.43 18.91
CA VAL A 251 31.75 -4.06 20.12
C VAL A 251 31.12 -5.43 20.39
N LYS A 252 29.79 -5.55 20.26
CA LYS A 252 29.09 -6.84 20.43
C LYS A 252 29.45 -7.84 19.33
N ILE A 253 29.64 -7.38 18.08
CA ILE A 253 30.09 -8.23 16.97
C ILE A 253 31.49 -8.78 17.23
N LEU A 254 32.39 -7.99 17.83
CA LEU A 254 33.74 -8.44 18.19
C LEU A 254 33.75 -9.46 19.34
N GLN A 255 32.67 -9.54 20.13
CA GLN A 255 32.52 -10.48 21.24
C GLN A 255 31.91 -11.83 20.82
N ILE A 256 31.50 -12.00 19.55
CA ILE A 256 31.00 -13.28 19.03
C ILE A 256 32.11 -14.33 19.15
N SER A 257 31.83 -15.42 19.86
CA SER A 257 32.82 -16.47 20.11
C SER A 257 32.91 -17.48 18.95
N GLU A 258 34.07 -18.13 18.81
CA GLU A 258 34.24 -19.23 17.85
C GLU A 258 33.29 -20.41 18.14
N GLU A 259 32.90 -20.59 19.40
CA GLU A 259 31.94 -21.62 19.82
C GLU A 259 30.53 -21.32 19.30
N GLU A 260 30.10 -20.06 19.32
CA GLU A 260 28.83 -19.63 18.73
C GLU A 260 28.81 -19.83 17.22
N ILE A 261 29.92 -19.52 16.54
CA ILE A 261 30.09 -19.72 15.11
C ILE A 261 29.99 -21.22 14.78
N ALA A 262 30.76 -22.06 15.46
CA ALA A 262 30.75 -23.51 15.26
C ALA A 262 29.37 -24.13 15.51
N ALA A 263 28.63 -23.64 16.52
CA ALA A 263 27.27 -24.11 16.80
C ALA A 263 26.28 -23.74 15.68
N GLU A 264 26.39 -22.55 15.09
CA GLU A 264 25.54 -22.17 13.95
C GLU A 264 25.96 -22.90 12.66
N GLU A 265 27.25 -23.17 12.44
CA GLU A 265 27.73 -24.03 11.35
C GLU A 265 27.14 -25.44 11.43
N ALA A 266 27.16 -26.05 12.62
CA ALA A 266 26.56 -27.36 12.84
C ALA A 266 25.04 -27.36 12.54
N ARG A 267 24.31 -26.32 12.96
CA ARG A 267 22.88 -26.17 12.63
C ARG A 267 22.63 -26.04 11.14
N ILE A 268 23.46 -25.28 10.42
CA ILE A 268 23.36 -25.14 8.96
C ILE A 268 23.58 -26.50 8.31
N GLN A 269 24.61 -27.25 8.74
CA GLN A 269 24.93 -28.57 8.21
C GLN A 269 23.77 -29.56 8.41
N SER A 270 23.20 -29.65 9.62
CA SER A 270 22.03 -30.50 9.87
C SER A 270 20.83 -30.13 8.98
N ALA A 271 20.56 -28.84 8.78
CA ALA A 271 19.44 -28.41 7.95
C ALA A 271 19.64 -28.71 6.45
N VAL A 272 20.89 -28.66 5.97
CA VAL A 272 21.23 -29.05 4.58
C VAL A 272 21.01 -30.55 4.37
N GLU A 273 21.41 -31.37 5.35
CA GLU A 273 21.23 -32.83 5.33
C GLU A 273 19.74 -33.22 5.36
N GLU A 274 18.92 -32.52 6.12
CA GLU A 274 17.48 -32.81 6.26
C GLU A 274 16.64 -32.34 5.06
N HIS A 275 16.98 -31.22 4.43
CA HIS A 275 16.12 -30.58 3.42
C HIS A 275 16.69 -30.60 1.98
N GLY A 276 17.88 -31.16 1.76
CA GLY A 276 18.44 -31.37 0.42
C GLY A 276 18.68 -30.09 -0.40
N THR A 277 18.55 -28.92 0.23
CA THR A 277 18.76 -27.63 -0.42
C THR A 277 20.25 -27.36 -0.56
N GLN A 278 20.75 -27.25 -1.79
CA GLN A 278 22.00 -26.55 -2.09
C GLN A 278 21.85 -25.07 -1.70
N THR A 279 22.04 -24.76 -0.42
CA THR A 279 22.22 -23.38 0.05
C THR A 279 23.56 -22.88 -0.47
N HIS A 280 23.57 -21.73 -1.15
CA HIS A 280 24.79 -20.93 -1.22
C HIS A 280 25.33 -20.77 0.22
N GLN A 281 26.63 -20.99 0.41
CA GLN A 281 27.32 -20.91 1.70
C GLN A 281 27.14 -19.49 2.29
N VAL A 282 26.05 -19.24 3.02
CA VAL A 282 26.00 -18.09 3.92
C VAL A 282 26.91 -18.45 5.08
N ASN A 283 27.95 -17.66 5.27
CA ASN A 283 28.87 -17.84 6.38
C ASN A 283 28.08 -17.80 7.70
N ALA A 284 28.27 -18.78 8.58
CA ALA A 284 27.61 -18.82 9.89
C ALA A 284 27.81 -17.53 10.68
N ARG A 285 29.02 -16.94 10.59
CA ARG A 285 29.33 -15.64 11.18
C ARG A 285 28.44 -14.52 10.65
N GLU A 286 28.19 -14.47 9.34
CA GLU A 286 27.30 -13.46 8.73
C GLU A 286 25.86 -13.60 9.23
N ARG A 287 25.38 -14.84 9.43
CA ARG A 287 24.05 -15.10 10.01
C ARG A 287 23.96 -14.62 11.45
N ILE A 288 24.97 -14.91 12.27
CA ILE A 288 25.01 -14.46 13.67
C ILE A 288 25.04 -12.92 13.72
N ILE A 289 25.87 -12.27 12.90
CA ILE A 289 25.93 -10.81 12.81
C ILE A 289 24.56 -10.23 12.44
N ARG A 290 23.87 -10.75 11.41
CA ARG A 290 22.53 -10.27 11.03
C ARG A 290 21.50 -10.43 12.15
N LYS A 291 21.52 -11.55 12.87
CA LYS A 291 20.65 -11.79 14.03
C LYS A 291 20.93 -10.78 15.15
N LEU A 292 22.21 -10.57 15.46
CA LEU A 292 22.65 -9.60 16.47
C LEU A 292 22.22 -8.18 16.08
N GLU A 293 22.51 -7.73 14.87
CA GLU A 293 22.10 -6.41 14.39
C GLU A 293 20.59 -6.21 14.48
N MET A 294 19.80 -7.22 14.09
CA MET A 294 18.33 -7.13 14.20
C MET A 294 17.84 -7.08 15.64
N LYS A 295 18.47 -7.84 16.54
CA LYS A 295 18.18 -7.78 17.97
C LYS A 295 18.44 -6.37 18.52
N GLU A 296 19.60 -5.79 18.21
CA GLU A 296 19.96 -4.45 18.65
C GLU A 296 19.05 -3.37 18.04
N LYS A 297 18.71 -3.47 16.75
CA LYS A 297 17.75 -2.57 16.09
C LYS A 297 16.39 -2.58 16.77
N ARG A 298 15.89 -3.73 17.24
CA ARG A 298 14.61 -3.79 17.98
C ARG A 298 14.67 -3.00 19.28
N THR A 299 15.81 -2.97 19.96
CA THR A 299 16.01 -2.21 21.21
C THR A 299 16.17 -0.70 21.01
N PHE A 300 16.36 -0.22 19.78
CA PHE A 300 16.47 1.20 19.49
C PHE A 300 15.19 1.96 19.89
N ARG A 301 15.37 3.17 20.44
CA ARG A 301 14.30 4.10 20.79
C ARG A 301 14.60 5.45 20.16
N ILE A 302 13.65 5.95 19.38
CA ILE A 302 13.78 7.23 18.68
C ILE A 302 13.64 8.39 19.68
N THR A 303 14.50 9.41 19.61
CA THR A 303 14.34 10.56 20.49
C THR A 303 13.27 11.53 19.97
N PRO A 304 12.71 12.39 20.85
CA PRO A 304 11.74 13.41 20.45
C PRO A 304 12.22 14.31 19.32
N GLU A 305 13.52 14.67 19.29
CA GLU A 305 14.09 15.53 18.25
C GLU A 305 14.08 14.84 16.88
N ARG A 306 14.47 13.56 16.82
CA ARG A 306 14.41 12.79 15.57
C ARG A 306 12.97 12.52 15.15
N MET A 307 12.10 12.27 16.12
CA MET A 307 10.67 12.09 15.88
C MET A 307 10.04 13.36 15.29
N GLN A 308 10.50 14.55 15.71
CA GLN A 308 10.07 15.81 15.11
C GLN A 308 10.47 15.92 13.64
N ILE A 309 11.69 15.51 13.26
CA ILE A 309 12.12 15.47 11.85
C ILE A 309 11.21 14.55 11.03
N VAL A 310 10.81 13.39 11.58
CA VAL A 310 9.86 12.48 10.92
C VAL A 310 8.51 13.17 10.70
N ARG A 311 7.97 13.85 11.73
CA ARG A 311 6.71 14.60 11.65
C ARG A 311 6.78 15.72 10.62
N ASP A 312 7.86 16.49 10.64
CA ASP A 312 8.10 17.59 9.71
C ASP A 312 8.20 17.06 8.27
N GLY A 313 8.91 15.96 8.05
CA GLY A 313 8.97 15.27 6.76
C GLY A 313 7.58 14.88 6.24
N PHE A 314 6.75 14.24 7.07
CA PHE A 314 5.38 13.89 6.66
C PHE A 314 4.49 15.12 6.43
N SER A 315 4.69 16.20 7.18
CA SER A 315 3.91 17.44 7.02
C SER A 315 4.10 18.09 5.63
N GLN A 316 5.24 17.88 4.98
CA GLN A 316 5.54 18.38 3.63
C GLN A 316 4.60 17.85 2.54
N TYR A 317 3.85 16.78 2.82
CA TYR A 317 2.86 16.22 1.90
C TYR A 317 1.50 16.90 1.97
N LEU A 318 1.21 17.69 3.01
CA LEU A 318 -0.09 18.34 3.20
C LEU A 318 -0.40 19.32 2.05
N GLY A 319 -1.66 19.34 1.63
CA GLY A 319 -2.10 20.21 0.54
C GLY A 319 -2.04 19.53 -0.84
N SER A 320 -1.99 20.36 -1.89
CA SER A 320 -2.07 19.90 -3.28
C SER A 320 -0.71 19.95 -3.96
N HIS A 321 -0.14 18.79 -4.29
CA HIS A 321 1.18 18.66 -4.90
C HIS A 321 1.16 17.76 -6.13
N ASN A 322 2.23 17.82 -6.93
CA ASN A 322 2.45 16.93 -8.06
C ASN A 322 3.22 15.68 -7.60
N PHE A 323 2.53 14.55 -7.49
CA PHE A 323 3.10 13.30 -6.96
C PHE A 323 3.70 12.38 -8.04
N HIS A 324 4.11 12.91 -9.21
CA HIS A 324 4.61 12.08 -10.33
C HIS A 324 5.80 11.17 -9.96
N ASN A 325 6.67 11.61 -9.05
CA ASN A 325 7.80 10.80 -8.54
C ASN A 325 7.38 9.74 -7.52
N PHE A 326 6.19 9.87 -6.95
CA PHE A 326 5.64 8.97 -5.94
C PHE A 326 4.76 7.88 -6.57
N THR A 327 4.81 7.66 -7.88
CA THR A 327 4.11 6.55 -8.53
C THR A 327 5.00 5.97 -9.64
N VAL A 328 4.53 4.91 -10.27
CA VAL A 328 5.14 4.31 -11.46
C VAL A 328 4.47 4.88 -12.72
N GLY A 329 5.19 4.97 -13.83
CA GLY A 329 4.64 5.32 -15.15
C GLY A 329 4.08 6.74 -15.30
N MET A 330 4.33 7.63 -14.34
CA MET A 330 3.75 8.98 -14.35
C MET A 330 4.77 10.04 -14.73
N GLU A 331 4.42 10.87 -15.71
CA GLU A 331 5.20 12.03 -16.13
C GLU A 331 4.82 13.28 -15.33
N TYR A 332 5.79 14.20 -15.16
CA TYR A 332 5.58 15.46 -14.45
C TYR A 332 4.41 16.29 -15.02
N ARG A 333 4.25 16.33 -16.35
CA ARG A 333 3.23 17.16 -17.01
C ARG A 333 1.82 16.58 -16.93
N ASN A 334 1.67 15.35 -16.45
CA ASN A 334 0.37 14.72 -16.37
C ASN A 334 -0.42 15.31 -15.18
N GLU A 335 -1.53 15.99 -15.47
CA GLU A 335 -2.39 16.60 -14.44
C GLU A 335 -2.96 15.56 -13.47
N SER A 336 -3.13 14.31 -13.92
CA SER A 336 -3.54 13.21 -13.06
C SER A 336 -2.47 12.78 -12.06
N ALA A 337 -1.28 13.39 -12.04
CA ALA A 337 -0.30 13.24 -10.97
C ALA A 337 -0.60 14.12 -9.75
N ARG A 338 -1.46 15.14 -9.90
CA ARG A 338 -1.80 16.04 -8.79
C ARG A 338 -2.71 15.35 -7.78
N ARG A 339 -2.33 15.37 -6.50
CA ARG A 339 -3.10 14.77 -5.41
C ARG A 339 -3.21 15.75 -4.25
N PHE A 340 -4.25 15.56 -3.44
CA PHE A 340 -4.56 16.40 -2.29
C PHE A 340 -4.54 15.58 -1.01
N MET A 341 -3.57 15.87 -0.13
CA MET A 341 -3.50 15.29 1.21
C MET A 341 -4.23 16.23 2.17
N LYS A 342 -5.29 15.70 2.80
CA LYS A 342 -6.18 16.46 3.70
C LYS A 342 -5.57 16.59 5.09
N LYS A 343 -5.11 15.48 5.65
CA LYS A 343 -4.56 15.41 7.01
C LYS A 343 -3.54 14.28 7.09
N ILE A 344 -2.46 14.52 7.82
CA ILE A 344 -1.48 13.49 8.16
C ILE A 344 -1.23 13.58 9.65
N THR A 345 -1.17 12.44 10.33
CA THR A 345 -0.92 12.36 11.77
C THR A 345 0.09 11.25 12.01
N VAL A 346 1.12 11.55 12.78
CA VAL A 346 2.16 10.59 13.16
C VAL A 346 2.06 10.42 14.67
N SER A 347 1.83 9.19 15.13
CA SER A 347 1.67 8.89 16.56
C SER A 347 2.97 9.15 17.32
N ASP A 348 2.87 9.21 18.65
CA ASP A 348 4.04 8.94 19.48
C ASP A 348 4.48 7.48 19.31
N PRO A 349 5.78 7.18 19.53
CA PRO A 349 6.27 5.82 19.50
C PRO A 349 5.65 4.97 20.62
N HIS A 350 5.36 3.70 20.34
CA HIS A 350 4.81 2.75 21.32
C HIS A 350 5.55 1.41 21.27
N ASN A 351 5.76 0.77 22.42
CA ASN A 351 6.54 -0.48 22.50
C ASN A 351 5.63 -1.70 22.41
N ILE A 352 6.01 -2.65 21.54
CA ILE A 352 5.36 -3.96 21.37
C ILE A 352 6.47 -4.99 21.16
N ASP A 353 6.52 -6.03 22.00
CA ASP A 353 7.53 -7.11 21.91
C ASP A 353 8.96 -6.59 21.75
N ASP A 354 9.40 -5.73 22.68
CA ASP A 354 10.70 -5.04 22.70
C ASP A 354 10.98 -4.11 21.52
N THR A 355 10.09 -4.03 20.53
CA THR A 355 10.23 -3.17 19.34
C THR A 355 9.37 -1.94 19.49
N GLU A 356 9.94 -0.76 19.24
CA GLU A 356 9.20 0.49 19.21
C GLU A 356 8.60 0.72 17.83
N TRP A 357 7.30 1.01 17.78
CA TRP A 357 6.49 1.17 16.58
C TRP A 357 5.92 2.58 16.47
N ILE A 358 5.75 3.04 15.23
CA ILE A 358 5.16 4.33 14.90
C ILE A 358 4.00 4.08 13.93
N SER A 359 2.88 4.76 14.16
CA SER A 359 1.74 4.79 13.24
C SER A 359 1.71 6.12 12.48
N VAL A 360 1.58 6.04 11.16
CA VAL A 360 1.37 7.19 10.28
C VAL A 360 0.00 7.10 9.63
N LYS A 361 -0.93 7.95 10.03
CA LYS A 361 -2.27 8.06 9.41
C LYS A 361 -2.27 9.12 8.33
N ILE A 362 -2.70 8.76 7.13
CA ILE A 362 -2.72 9.61 5.94
C ILE A 362 -4.15 9.66 5.39
N HIS A 363 -4.77 10.82 5.49
CA HIS A 363 -6.07 11.12 4.90
C HIS A 363 -5.87 11.90 3.60
N GLY A 364 -6.21 11.28 2.48
CA GLY A 364 -6.07 11.87 1.15
C GLY A 364 -7.34 11.73 0.33
N GLN A 365 -7.55 12.65 -0.62
CA GLN A 365 -8.70 12.60 -1.53
C GLN A 365 -8.63 11.36 -2.44
N SER A 366 -7.45 11.11 -3.01
CA SER A 366 -7.15 9.95 -3.84
C SER A 366 -5.67 9.61 -3.76
N PHE A 367 -5.32 8.39 -4.15
CA PHE A 367 -3.96 7.88 -4.14
C PHE A 367 -3.67 7.15 -5.45
N MET A 368 -2.47 7.33 -5.97
CA MET A 368 -1.93 6.56 -7.10
C MET A 368 -1.32 5.25 -6.64
N LEU A 369 -1.03 4.37 -7.60
CA LEU A 369 -0.30 3.13 -7.35
C LEU A 369 1.00 3.41 -6.60
N HIS A 370 1.26 2.67 -5.53
CA HIS A 370 2.44 2.78 -4.67
C HIS A 370 2.66 4.13 -3.97
N GLN A 371 1.74 5.10 -4.09
CA GLN A 371 1.97 6.48 -3.62
C GLN A 371 2.34 6.57 -2.15
N ILE A 372 1.55 5.94 -1.28
CA ILE A 372 1.80 5.96 0.17
C ILE A 372 3.14 5.29 0.50
N ARG A 373 3.42 4.14 -0.13
CA ARG A 373 4.67 3.38 0.09
C ARG A 373 5.90 4.19 -0.32
N LYS A 374 5.84 4.94 -1.44
CA LYS A 374 6.92 5.85 -1.86
C LYS A 374 7.01 7.10 -0.97
N MET A 375 5.89 7.63 -0.48
CA MET A 375 5.89 8.76 0.47
C MET A 375 6.61 8.39 1.77
N VAL A 376 6.28 7.21 2.33
CA VAL A 376 6.94 6.66 3.53
C VAL A 376 8.42 6.42 3.27
N ALA A 377 8.77 5.76 2.16
CA ALA A 377 10.17 5.50 1.79
C ALA A 377 11.00 6.79 1.70
N MET A 378 10.47 7.85 1.08
CA MET A 378 11.17 9.13 0.97
C MET A 378 11.45 9.75 2.33
N VAL A 379 10.49 9.73 3.27
CA VAL A 379 10.72 10.25 4.64
C VAL A 379 11.77 9.41 5.36
N VAL A 380 11.63 8.07 5.32
CA VAL A 380 12.63 7.15 5.88
C VAL A 380 14.02 7.47 5.35
N MET A 381 14.16 7.64 4.04
CA MET A 381 15.43 7.94 3.41
C MET A 381 16.01 9.29 3.84
N ILE A 382 15.21 10.36 3.88
CA ILE A 382 15.67 11.69 4.31
C ILE A 382 16.17 11.67 5.75
N VAL A 383 15.42 11.03 6.66
CA VAL A 383 15.80 10.96 8.09
C VAL A 383 17.04 10.09 8.26
N ARG A 384 17.08 8.91 7.63
CA ARG A 384 18.27 8.04 7.61
C ARG A 384 19.48 8.75 7.02
N SER A 385 19.25 9.59 6.00
CA SER A 385 20.31 10.26 5.26
C SER A 385 20.76 11.58 5.88
N GLY A 386 20.11 12.03 6.97
CA GLY A 386 20.28 13.38 7.55
C GLY A 386 20.04 14.53 6.56
N CYS A 387 19.37 14.28 5.43
CA CYS A 387 19.14 15.34 4.45
C CYS A 387 18.04 16.30 4.93
N PRO A 388 18.03 17.56 4.45
CA PRO A 388 16.95 18.48 4.80
C PRO A 388 15.59 18.00 4.28
N GLU A 389 14.53 18.22 5.05
CA GLU A 389 13.16 17.82 4.72
C GLU A 389 12.61 18.48 3.44
N ASN A 390 13.20 19.60 3.02
CA ASN A 390 12.88 20.25 1.75
C ASN A 390 13.18 19.37 0.52
N ARG A 391 13.91 18.24 0.65
CA ARG A 391 14.04 17.26 -0.43
C ARG A 391 12.68 16.76 -0.92
N ILE A 392 11.66 16.71 -0.05
CA ILE A 392 10.29 16.29 -0.42
C ILE A 392 9.64 17.30 -1.36
N SER A 393 9.74 18.60 -1.05
CA SER A 393 9.13 19.63 -1.89
C SER A 393 9.81 19.72 -3.26
N GLU A 394 11.12 19.44 -3.33
CA GLU A 394 11.85 19.33 -4.59
C GLU A 394 11.46 18.08 -5.39
N ALA A 395 11.04 16.99 -4.74
CA ALA A 395 10.52 15.80 -5.44
C ALA A 395 9.23 16.06 -6.23
N TYR A 396 8.53 17.18 -5.98
CA TYR A 396 7.38 17.60 -6.79
C TYR A 396 7.76 18.32 -8.08
N ARG A 397 9.03 18.69 -8.26
CA ARG A 397 9.54 19.43 -9.44
C ARG A 397 9.75 18.48 -10.64
N PRO A 398 10.05 19.03 -11.84
CA PRO A 398 10.22 18.21 -13.05
C PRO A 398 11.23 17.05 -12.99
N PRO A 399 12.39 17.15 -12.31
CA PRO A 399 13.38 16.08 -12.29
C PRO A 399 12.78 14.75 -11.83
N LYS A 400 13.13 13.66 -12.53
CA LYS A 400 12.66 12.32 -12.18
C LYS A 400 13.50 11.75 -11.04
N LEU A 401 12.84 11.23 -10.03
CA LEU A 401 13.47 10.60 -8.88
C LEU A 401 13.14 9.13 -8.81
N ALA A 402 14.18 8.34 -8.59
CA ALA A 402 14.06 6.92 -8.33
C ALA A 402 13.77 6.67 -6.84
N ILE A 403 12.54 7.00 -6.41
CA ILE A 403 12.07 6.76 -5.04
C ILE A 403 11.70 5.28 -4.91
N PRO A 404 12.36 4.51 -4.02
CA PRO A 404 12.05 3.11 -3.81
C PRO A 404 10.71 2.94 -3.11
N LYS A 405 10.17 1.72 -3.16
CA LYS A 405 8.86 1.40 -2.62
C LYS A 405 9.02 0.72 -1.25
N ALA A 406 8.51 1.33 -0.19
CA ALA A 406 8.48 0.70 1.14
C ALA A 406 7.63 -0.60 1.11
N PRO A 407 7.76 -1.53 2.07
CA PRO A 407 6.96 -2.77 2.11
C PRO A 407 5.46 -2.54 2.17
N GLY A 408 4.67 -3.52 1.72
CA GLY A 408 3.20 -3.47 1.78
C GLY A 408 2.61 -3.88 3.14
N LEU A 409 3.36 -4.66 3.94
CA LEU A 409 2.89 -5.26 5.20
C LEU A 409 2.37 -4.23 6.20
N GLY A 410 3.09 -3.11 6.36
CA GLY A 410 2.70 -2.05 7.29
C GLY A 410 1.49 -1.23 6.82
N LEU A 411 1.07 -1.35 5.56
CA LEU A 411 0.01 -0.53 4.98
C LEU A 411 -1.37 -1.14 5.25
N LEU A 412 -2.25 -0.32 5.83
CA LEU A 412 -3.61 -0.64 6.20
C LEU A 412 -4.56 0.43 5.66
N LEU A 413 -5.60 0.05 4.92
CA LEU A 413 -6.73 0.94 4.67
C LEU A 413 -7.63 0.98 5.90
N GLU A 414 -7.74 2.14 6.57
CA GLU A 414 -8.66 2.29 7.70
C GLU A 414 -10.11 2.33 7.22
N ARG A 415 -10.46 3.32 6.38
CA ARG A 415 -11.78 3.38 5.73
C ARG A 415 -11.83 4.38 4.57
N PRO A 416 -12.68 4.13 3.55
CA PRO A 416 -13.13 5.16 2.62
C PRO A 416 -14.19 6.09 3.24
N ILE A 417 -14.21 7.34 2.81
CA ILE A 417 -15.11 8.40 3.27
C ILE A 417 -16.11 8.76 2.17
N PHE A 418 -17.39 8.85 2.54
CA PHE A 418 -18.54 9.06 1.65
C PHE A 418 -19.41 10.25 2.07
N GLU A 419 -18.85 11.29 2.70
CA GLU A 419 -19.56 12.49 3.15
C GLU A 419 -20.50 13.09 2.08
N GLY A 420 -20.03 13.22 0.84
CA GLY A 420 -20.79 13.80 -0.25
C GLY A 420 -21.97 12.93 -0.68
N TYR A 421 -21.81 11.60 -0.63
CA TYR A 421 -22.91 10.65 -0.85
C TYR A 421 -23.88 10.64 0.34
N ASN A 422 -23.36 10.57 1.56
CA ASN A 422 -24.14 10.47 2.79
C ASN A 422 -25.06 11.68 2.96
N LYS A 423 -24.58 12.89 2.69
CA LYS A 423 -25.43 14.10 2.69
C LYS A 423 -26.62 13.93 1.74
N LYS A 424 -26.36 13.56 0.48
CA LYS A 424 -27.42 13.33 -0.52
C LYS A 424 -28.35 12.19 -0.14
N ALA A 425 -27.85 11.13 0.48
CA ALA A 425 -28.66 10.00 0.92
C ALA A 425 -29.65 10.43 2.01
N THR A 426 -29.16 11.11 3.04
CA THR A 426 -29.97 11.62 4.15
C THR A 426 -31.01 12.63 3.67
N ASP A 427 -30.63 13.57 2.80
CA ASP A 427 -31.57 14.56 2.22
C ASP A 427 -32.73 13.90 1.45
N ASN A 428 -32.52 12.67 0.96
CA ASN A 428 -33.54 11.87 0.25
C ASN A 428 -34.19 10.79 1.14
N GLY A 429 -34.04 10.87 2.46
CA GLY A 429 -34.62 9.91 3.41
C GLY A 429 -34.05 8.49 3.30
N ARG A 430 -32.80 8.36 2.86
CA ARG A 430 -32.09 7.07 2.76
C ARG A 430 -31.03 6.94 3.83
N GLU A 431 -30.70 5.70 4.15
CA GLU A 431 -29.61 5.38 5.06
C GLU A 431 -28.26 5.86 4.50
N LYS A 432 -27.44 6.43 5.40
CA LYS A 432 -26.05 6.79 5.11
C LYS A 432 -25.15 5.55 5.18
N ILE A 433 -24.03 5.59 4.47
CA ILE A 433 -22.94 4.62 4.63
C ILE A 433 -22.19 5.01 5.90
N ASP A 434 -22.26 4.18 6.93
CA ASP A 434 -21.70 4.46 8.25
C ASP A 434 -20.83 3.30 8.74
N PHE A 435 -19.53 3.57 8.89
CA PHE A 435 -18.59 2.62 9.49
C PHE A 435 -18.59 2.70 11.01
N ASP A 436 -19.05 3.81 11.59
CA ASP A 436 -18.86 4.13 13.00
C ASP A 436 -19.65 3.16 13.90
N GLN A 437 -20.80 2.67 13.40
CA GLN A 437 -21.59 1.61 14.06
C GLN A 437 -20.84 0.28 14.24
N HIS A 438 -19.71 0.09 13.55
CA HIS A 438 -18.89 -1.12 13.58
C HIS A 438 -17.51 -0.88 14.20
N ASP A 439 -17.24 0.30 14.78
CA ASP A 439 -15.90 0.67 15.24
C ASP A 439 -15.32 -0.34 16.23
N ASP A 440 -16.09 -0.81 17.21
CA ASP A 440 -15.63 -1.82 18.18
C ASP A 440 -15.25 -3.14 17.51
N GLN A 441 -16.03 -3.57 16.50
CA GLN A 441 -15.77 -4.80 15.75
C GLN A 441 -14.54 -4.66 14.86
N ILE A 442 -14.39 -3.50 14.22
CA ILE A 442 -13.27 -3.16 13.35
C ILE A 442 -11.99 -3.10 14.18
N GLU A 443 -12.00 -2.46 15.34
CA GLU A 443 -10.82 -2.36 16.19
C GLU A 443 -10.43 -3.72 16.77
N ALA A 444 -11.38 -4.52 17.27
CA ALA A 444 -11.10 -5.89 17.71
C ALA A 444 -10.50 -6.76 16.59
N PHE A 445 -10.96 -6.57 15.35
CA PHE A 445 -10.41 -7.26 14.19
C PHE A 445 -9.01 -6.76 13.80
N LYS A 446 -8.77 -5.44 13.86
CA LYS A 446 -7.45 -4.86 13.60
C LYS A 446 -6.42 -5.46 14.54
N GLN A 447 -6.70 -5.45 15.84
CA GLN A 447 -5.79 -6.02 16.86
C GLN A 447 -5.50 -7.49 16.54
N LYS A 448 -6.55 -8.32 16.50
CA LYS A 448 -6.45 -9.78 16.39
C LYS A 448 -5.90 -10.31 15.07
N HIS A 449 -6.24 -9.66 13.95
CA HIS A 449 -6.01 -10.23 12.61
C HIS A 449 -5.04 -9.42 11.74
N ILE A 450 -4.83 -8.14 12.06
CA ILE A 450 -3.97 -7.26 11.27
C ILE A 450 -2.69 -6.93 12.03
N TYR A 451 -2.78 -6.27 13.18
CA TYR A 451 -1.62 -5.83 13.94
C TYR A 451 -0.80 -7.00 14.49
N ASP A 452 -1.44 -7.98 15.13
CA ASP A 452 -0.78 -9.24 15.55
C ASP A 452 -0.01 -9.89 14.40
N LYS A 453 -0.59 -9.82 13.19
CA LYS A 453 0.02 -10.40 11.99
C LYS A 453 1.21 -9.58 11.49
N ILE A 454 1.11 -8.26 11.48
CA ILE A 454 2.20 -7.34 11.12
C ILE A 454 3.39 -7.55 12.07
N TYR A 455 3.13 -7.54 13.38
CA TYR A 455 4.18 -7.72 14.39
C TYR A 455 4.82 -9.10 14.31
N ALA A 456 4.02 -10.16 14.19
CA ALA A 456 4.55 -11.52 14.04
C ALA A 456 5.38 -11.68 12.76
N GLU A 457 4.97 -11.09 11.65
CA GLU A 457 5.69 -11.22 10.37
C GLU A 457 6.99 -10.39 10.35
N GLU A 458 7.03 -9.22 10.99
CA GLU A 458 8.29 -8.48 11.17
C GLU A 458 9.22 -9.17 12.18
N LYS A 459 8.67 -9.87 13.17
CA LYS A 459 9.46 -10.65 14.15
C LYS A 459 10.11 -11.88 13.51
N LYS A 460 9.43 -12.52 12.54
CA LYS A 460 9.91 -13.75 11.90
C LYS A 460 11.31 -13.56 11.32
N GLU A 461 12.25 -14.29 11.90
CA GLU A 461 13.57 -14.51 11.35
C GLU A 461 13.48 -15.59 10.28
N ASN A 462 13.65 -15.25 9.00
CA ASN A 462 13.83 -16.30 8.00
C ASN A 462 15.29 -16.75 8.00
N MET A 463 15.57 -17.84 8.72
CA MET A 463 16.87 -18.51 8.83
C MET A 463 17.40 -19.14 7.52
N TYR A 464 16.64 -19.10 6.43
CA TYR A 464 16.98 -19.73 5.14
C TYR A 464 17.00 -18.72 3.97
N ALA A 465 17.51 -17.53 4.23
CA ALA A 465 17.60 -16.44 3.27
C ALA A 465 18.71 -16.65 2.21
N THR A 466 18.67 -17.74 1.43
CA THR A 466 19.71 -17.97 0.40
C THR A 466 19.28 -18.48 -0.99
N ARG A 467 17.99 -18.50 -1.33
CA ARG A 467 17.61 -18.78 -2.74
C ARG A 467 16.32 -18.12 -3.21
N TYR A 468 15.40 -17.77 -2.30
CA TYR A 468 14.09 -17.20 -2.65
C TYR A 468 13.91 -15.79 -2.06
N ILE A 469 14.89 -14.91 -2.28
CA ILE A 469 14.85 -13.47 -1.94
C ILE A 469 13.62 -12.77 -2.55
N TRP A 470 13.03 -13.36 -3.60
CA TRP A 470 11.90 -12.85 -4.39
C TRP A 470 10.51 -12.98 -3.74
N ARG A 471 10.37 -13.51 -2.52
CA ARG A 471 9.07 -13.54 -1.78
C ARG A 471 9.03 -12.58 -0.58
N SER A 472 9.99 -11.65 -0.52
CA SER A 472 10.33 -10.89 0.69
C SER A 472 9.73 -9.49 0.77
N ASP A 473 8.77 -9.13 -0.09
CA ASP A 473 8.24 -7.76 -0.27
C ASP A 473 7.54 -7.16 0.98
N SER A 474 7.53 -7.88 2.09
CA SER A 474 6.72 -7.60 3.27
C SER A 474 7.49 -6.98 4.44
N ARG A 475 8.82 -7.12 4.58
CA ARG A 475 9.47 -6.78 5.85
C ARG A 475 10.38 -5.54 5.76
N PHE A 476 10.34 -4.71 6.80
CA PHE A 476 11.08 -3.46 6.83
C PHE A 476 12.59 -3.67 6.84
N HIS A 477 13.10 -4.61 7.63
CA HIS A 477 14.54 -4.84 7.68
C HIS A 477 15.16 -5.25 6.32
N ILE A 478 14.41 -5.96 5.48
CA ILE A 478 14.86 -6.34 4.13
C ILE A 478 14.93 -5.11 3.23
N PHE A 479 13.89 -4.28 3.28
CA PHE A 479 13.88 -3.00 2.59
C PHE A 479 15.08 -2.14 3.00
N LEU A 480 15.36 -1.99 4.30
CA LEU A 480 16.50 -1.22 4.80
C LEU A 480 17.85 -1.82 4.36
N SER A 481 18.00 -3.15 4.41
CA SER A 481 19.21 -3.82 3.92
C SER A 481 19.42 -3.60 2.42
N GLY A 482 18.33 -3.58 1.65
CA GLY A 482 18.35 -3.25 0.21
C GLY A 482 18.80 -1.81 -0.04
N LEU A 483 18.28 -0.85 0.74
CA LEU A 483 18.74 0.55 0.68
C LEU A 483 20.24 0.66 0.99
N ASP A 484 20.70 -0.01 2.05
CA ASP A 484 22.07 0.11 2.55
C ASP A 484 23.09 -0.51 1.57
N SER A 485 22.66 -1.45 0.74
CA SER A 485 23.48 -2.11 -0.29
C SER A 485 23.48 -1.40 -1.65
N PHE A 486 22.62 -0.39 -1.83
CA PHE A 486 22.51 0.32 -3.10
C PHE A 486 23.66 1.34 -3.28
N PRO A 487 24.25 1.51 -4.47
CA PRO A 487 25.37 2.42 -4.74
C PRO A 487 25.11 3.90 -4.45
N GLY A 488 23.88 4.29 -4.11
CA GLY A 488 23.53 5.58 -3.54
C GLY A 488 22.33 6.25 -4.21
N PHE A 489 21.76 7.26 -3.55
CA PHE A 489 20.67 8.08 -4.07
C PHE A 489 21.17 9.51 -4.24
N PRO A 490 21.50 9.96 -5.48
CA PRO A 490 22.24 11.22 -5.64
C PRO A 490 21.50 12.47 -5.17
N TYR A 491 20.17 12.40 -5.07
CA TYR A 491 19.32 13.47 -4.53
C TYR A 491 19.32 13.56 -2.99
N LEU A 492 19.94 12.59 -2.29
CA LEU A 492 20.13 12.54 -0.84
C LEU A 492 21.56 12.95 -0.42
N THR A 493 22.05 14.05 -0.98
CA THR A 493 23.35 14.63 -0.64
C THR A 493 23.17 16.09 -0.23
N ALA A 494 24.15 16.70 0.47
CA ALA A 494 24.09 18.12 0.83
C ALA A 494 24.05 19.07 -0.39
N ASN A 495 24.43 18.57 -1.57
CA ASN A 495 24.34 19.30 -2.82
C ASN A 495 22.92 19.27 -3.42
N GLY A 496 22.05 18.39 -2.93
CA GLY A 496 20.71 18.21 -3.46
C GLY A 496 20.73 17.60 -4.85
N PHE A 497 19.90 18.12 -5.76
CA PHE A 497 19.72 17.54 -7.09
C PHE A 497 20.90 17.92 -7.98
N PRO A 498 21.63 16.94 -8.57
CA PRO A 498 22.62 17.23 -9.59
C PRO A 498 21.95 17.96 -10.76
N ARG A 499 22.60 19.01 -11.30
CA ARG A 499 22.13 19.74 -12.50
C ARG A 499 21.91 18.84 -13.72
N THR A 500 22.48 17.64 -13.72
CA THR A 500 22.46 16.66 -14.82
C THR A 500 21.33 15.63 -14.74
N MET A 501 20.46 15.65 -13.72
CA MET A 501 19.32 14.71 -13.59
C MET A 501 18.15 14.96 -14.57
N GLU A 502 18.41 15.62 -15.70
CA GLU A 502 17.52 15.64 -16.86
C GLU A 502 17.80 14.42 -17.76
N THR A 503 17.60 13.20 -17.27
CA THR A 503 17.55 12.00 -18.13
C THR A 503 16.82 10.87 -17.44
N LYS A 504 16.19 10.00 -18.24
CA LYS A 504 15.28 8.92 -17.84
C LYS A 504 15.80 8.14 -16.62
N ALA A 505 15.18 8.35 -15.46
CA ALA A 505 15.38 7.48 -14.32
C ALA A 505 14.66 6.15 -14.59
N GLU A 506 15.43 5.09 -14.79
CA GLU A 506 14.90 3.72 -14.76
C GLU A 506 14.38 3.40 -13.35
N GLU A 507 13.38 2.52 -13.27
CA GLU A 507 12.77 2.14 -12.00
C GLU A 507 13.80 1.42 -11.12
N LEU A 508 13.98 1.88 -9.88
CA LEU A 508 14.91 1.26 -8.95
C LEU A 508 14.29 -0.02 -8.38
N THR A 509 14.73 -1.18 -8.83
CA THR A 509 14.46 -2.45 -8.16
C THR A 509 15.57 -2.71 -7.14
N LEU A 510 15.24 -2.52 -5.85
CA LEU A 510 16.11 -2.97 -4.77
C LEU A 510 16.05 -4.49 -4.69
N PRO A 511 17.14 -5.19 -4.28
CA PRO A 511 17.11 -6.64 -4.09
C PRO A 511 15.95 -7.04 -3.14
N GLY A 512 14.97 -7.79 -3.67
CA GLY A 512 13.77 -8.19 -2.91
C GLY A 512 12.60 -7.21 -2.95
N ALA A 513 12.57 -6.29 -3.92
CA ALA A 513 11.46 -5.37 -4.21
C ALA A 513 10.65 -5.75 -5.46
N ASP A 514 10.93 -6.92 -6.02
CA ASP A 514 10.39 -7.40 -7.28
C ASP A 514 8.97 -7.98 -7.07
N ASP A 515 8.00 -7.09 -7.17
CA ASP A 515 6.67 -7.51 -7.61
C ASP A 515 6.76 -7.75 -9.13
N GLU A 516 6.82 -9.00 -9.57
CA GLU A 516 6.32 -9.35 -10.91
C GLU A 516 4.81 -9.07 -10.93
N GLU A 517 4.44 -7.80 -10.97
CA GLU A 517 3.15 -7.36 -11.43
C GLU A 517 3.36 -6.82 -12.84
N GLN A 518 2.89 -7.59 -13.82
CA GLN A 518 2.71 -7.10 -15.17
C GLN A 518 1.87 -5.83 -15.07
N ALA A 519 2.52 -4.68 -15.19
CA ALA A 519 1.89 -3.47 -15.66
C ALA A 519 1.29 -3.81 -17.03
N GLN A 520 0.04 -4.27 -17.05
CA GLN A 520 -0.80 -4.05 -18.21
C GLN A 520 -1.15 -2.57 -18.17
N ASP A 521 -0.15 -1.79 -18.59
CA ASP A 521 -0.34 -0.42 -19.00
C ASP A 521 -1.38 -0.45 -20.13
N GLU A 522 -2.45 0.32 -19.97
CA GLU A 522 -3.47 0.54 -20.99
C GLU A 522 -2.98 1.52 -22.08
N SER A 523 -1.66 1.68 -22.22
CA SER A 523 -1.04 2.56 -23.20
C SER A 523 -0.04 1.81 -24.10
N ASP A 524 -0.54 0.97 -25.02
CA ASP A 524 0.24 0.69 -26.23
C ASP A 524 -0.65 0.26 -27.40
N LEU A 525 -0.82 1.16 -28.36
CA LEU A 525 -1.07 0.79 -29.76
C LEU A 525 -0.48 1.89 -30.64
N LYS A 526 0.85 1.90 -30.75
CA LYS A 526 1.58 2.22 -31.99
C LYS A 526 3.09 1.98 -31.79
N ARG A 527 3.56 0.77 -32.08
CA ARG A 527 4.85 0.59 -32.76
C ARG A 527 4.70 -0.41 -33.91
N PRO A 528 5.25 -0.12 -35.10
CA PRO A 528 5.25 -1.05 -36.22
C PRO A 528 6.21 -2.20 -35.92
N ARG A 529 5.81 -3.44 -36.24
CA ARG A 529 6.76 -4.55 -36.34
C ARG A 529 7.53 -4.37 -37.65
N GLU A 530 8.84 -4.21 -37.52
CA GLU A 530 9.78 -4.44 -38.61
C GLU A 530 9.73 -5.90 -39.04
N GLU A 531 9.75 -6.08 -40.36
CA GLU A 531 9.87 -7.35 -41.05
C GLU A 531 11.27 -7.91 -40.79
N PHE A 532 11.35 -9.18 -40.38
CA PHE A 532 12.53 -10.00 -40.63
C PHE A 532 12.06 -11.21 -41.44
N GLU A 533 12.33 -11.13 -42.75
CA GLU A 533 12.49 -12.29 -43.62
C GLU A 533 13.80 -13.01 -43.26
N GLY A 534 13.77 -14.34 -43.26
CA GLY A 534 14.90 -15.22 -42.98
C GLY A 534 14.42 -16.61 -42.57
#